data_AF-A0A0R1JXY6-F1
#
_entry.id   AF-A0A0R1JXY6-F1
#
_cell.length_a   1.000
_cell.length_b   1.000
_cell.length_c   1.000
_cell.angle_alpha   90.00
_cell.angle_beta   90.00
_cell.angle_gamma   90.00
#
_symmetry.space_group_name_H-M   'P 1'
#
loop_
_entity.id
_entity.type
_entity.pdbx_description
1 polymer ?
#
loop_
_entity_poly.entity_id
_entity_poly.type
_entity_poly.pdbx_seq_one_letter_code
_entity_poly.pdbx_strand_id
1 'polypeptide(L)'
;MSTMKGGVAMAQQDKLIQRIWPGFSKSAGYAQLRQAGQPAAYLRHTAELVNDMMDAAVGADPKQWQTDDISGMLLDFLEMAAADDDADAQAIFEETYALMKALLSYLANQGEIGASPQGLTLLFTRFEREIDAAFGAGQAPGFIDWADDPQVAGLPQWQENRVLSLQEEFGEWFNGFVKLKGTAELVKHLGEVGLARALQNFVERAYDGYRKTPRSWSKHVIDAVYQDAQYHQVSGLSPAQWPWLGKALVAFIDYGSKHGFVTKRYAAQVIPWLKSGCQQLIATGLPESSPLAAALQAVIEAAVANGELDPDDPDAISAFEATLQDKLADFGMLDSKVSMIPELPHDPDKLAALVKDAGLVAELVDAFDTDSDFLDQHQKVVEGRRWDRDTAIANHDQALEVGVKLWLLQRDYPFPTAAEIADIVSTVTAFADVMYAQHITTIGAWSPQAFASYRRWLLGREDRETLALFVEIIRRTIAMLYDEATFSKDRARKLQLAIGATPTVDGQGHGQVISLDQGKRRLAKKQRR
;
A
#
# COMPACT_ATOMS: atom_id res chain seq x y z
N MET A 1 -43.08 -44.08 17.11
CA MET A 1 -41.73 -44.61 16.81
C MET A 1 -41.46 -44.24 15.36
N SER A 2 -40.73 -43.19 15.02
CA SER A 2 -39.38 -42.86 15.47
C SER A 2 -39.20 -41.35 15.59
N THR A 3 -38.83 -40.92 16.79
CA THR A 3 -38.34 -39.60 17.15
C THR A 3 -36.82 -39.52 16.97
N MET A 4 -36.33 -38.29 16.77
CA MET A 4 -34.94 -37.83 16.91
C MET A 4 -33.98 -38.00 15.72
N LYS A 5 -33.94 -36.96 14.87
CA LYS A 5 -32.73 -36.52 14.15
C LYS A 5 -32.50 -34.99 14.19
N GLY A 6 -33.16 -34.27 15.10
CA GLY A 6 -32.99 -32.82 15.28
C GLY A 6 -32.18 -32.40 16.53
N GLY A 7 -31.73 -33.35 17.35
CA GLY A 7 -31.09 -33.04 18.65
C GLY A 7 -29.56 -33.11 18.67
N VAL A 8 -28.90 -33.54 17.59
CA VAL A 8 -27.44 -33.76 17.57
C VAL A 8 -26.66 -32.57 17.01
N ALA A 9 -27.23 -31.81 16.06
CA ALA A 9 -26.59 -30.59 15.53
C ALA A 9 -26.51 -29.48 16.59
N MET A 10 -27.59 -29.27 17.34
CA MET A 10 -27.66 -28.26 18.41
C MET A 10 -26.68 -28.49 19.58
N ALA A 11 -26.25 -29.73 19.82
CA ALA A 11 -25.41 -30.06 20.98
C ALA A 11 -23.90 -29.88 20.74
N GLN A 12 -23.47 -29.71 19.48
CA GLN A 12 -22.09 -29.33 19.13
C GLN A 12 -21.95 -27.81 18.95
N GLN A 13 -22.99 -27.14 18.45
CA GLN A 13 -23.06 -25.69 18.24
C GLN A 13 -22.78 -24.88 19.52
N ASP A 14 -23.33 -25.34 20.65
CA ASP A 14 -23.09 -24.72 21.97
C ASP A 14 -21.63 -24.83 22.47
N LYS A 15 -20.80 -25.73 21.90
CA LYS A 15 -19.49 -26.05 22.49
C LYS A 15 -18.36 -25.14 22.05
N LEU A 16 -18.35 -24.61 20.82
CA LEU A 16 -17.22 -23.79 20.36
C LEU A 16 -17.16 -22.50 21.18
N ILE A 17 -18.24 -21.71 21.16
CA ILE A 17 -18.28 -20.43 21.87
C ILE A 17 -18.11 -20.66 23.37
N GLN A 18 -18.79 -21.63 23.99
CA GLN A 18 -18.60 -21.93 25.41
C GLN A 18 -17.15 -22.34 25.76
N ARG A 19 -16.46 -23.09 24.88
CA ARG A 19 -15.06 -23.50 25.06
C ARG A 19 -14.11 -22.31 24.97
N ILE A 20 -14.27 -21.45 23.95
CA ILE A 20 -13.34 -20.35 23.68
C ILE A 20 -13.62 -19.11 24.53
N TRP A 21 -14.86 -18.92 25.01
CA TRP A 21 -15.31 -17.70 25.67
C TRP A 21 -14.43 -17.27 26.87
N PRO A 22 -13.99 -18.17 27.77
CA PRO A 22 -13.10 -17.79 28.87
C PRO A 22 -11.75 -17.23 28.41
N GLY A 23 -11.29 -17.62 27.22
CA GLY A 23 -10.07 -17.13 26.60
C GLY A 23 -10.32 -15.85 25.79
N PHE A 24 -11.34 -15.85 24.93
CA PHE A 24 -11.71 -14.69 24.13
C PHE A 24 -12.05 -13.46 24.99
N SER A 25 -12.77 -13.65 26.11
CA SER A 25 -13.12 -12.57 27.06
C SER A 25 -11.94 -11.92 27.77
N LYS A 26 -10.73 -12.47 27.60
CA LYS A 26 -9.46 -11.92 28.10
C LYS A 26 -8.57 -11.38 26.99
N SER A 27 -8.99 -11.49 25.72
CA SER A 27 -8.22 -11.03 24.57
C SER A 27 -8.22 -9.51 24.45
N ALA A 28 -7.22 -8.97 23.75
CA ALA A 28 -7.13 -7.53 23.47
C ALA A 28 -8.32 -7.04 22.64
N GLY A 29 -8.76 -7.81 21.63
CA GLY A 29 -9.92 -7.47 20.81
C GLY A 29 -11.22 -7.38 21.61
N TYR A 30 -11.45 -8.32 22.54
CA TYR A 30 -12.61 -8.24 23.44
C TYR A 30 -12.52 -7.03 24.38
N ALA A 31 -11.33 -6.71 24.90
CA ALA A 31 -11.15 -5.54 25.76
C ALA A 31 -11.46 -4.23 25.02
N GLN A 32 -11.08 -4.12 23.74
CA GLN A 32 -11.39 -2.96 22.89
C GLN A 32 -12.91 -2.80 22.68
N LEU A 33 -13.62 -3.88 22.35
CA LEU A 33 -15.08 -3.85 22.21
C LEU A 33 -15.78 -3.42 23.51
N ARG A 34 -15.27 -3.89 24.66
CA ARG A 34 -15.77 -3.47 25.99
C ARG A 34 -15.50 -1.99 26.28
N GLN A 35 -14.36 -1.45 25.83
CA GLN A 35 -14.02 -0.03 25.95
C GLN A 35 -14.88 0.86 25.06
N ALA A 36 -15.28 0.35 23.89
CA ALA A 36 -16.25 0.99 23.00
C ALA A 36 -17.70 0.98 23.54
N GLY A 37 -17.93 0.43 24.74
CA GLY A 37 -19.22 0.45 25.41
C GLY A 37 -20.09 -0.80 25.22
N GLN A 38 -19.63 -1.78 24.43
CA GLN A 38 -20.44 -2.95 24.09
C GLN A 38 -20.69 -3.87 25.30
N PRO A 39 -21.95 -4.19 25.67
CA PRO A 39 -22.26 -5.05 26.81
C PRO A 39 -21.71 -6.47 26.66
N ALA A 40 -21.16 -7.06 27.73
CA ALA A 40 -20.62 -8.42 27.69
C ALA A 40 -21.65 -9.49 27.27
N ALA A 41 -22.93 -9.30 27.61
CA ALA A 41 -24.01 -10.18 27.20
C ALA A 41 -24.31 -10.05 25.69
N TYR A 42 -24.25 -8.83 25.15
CA TYR A 42 -24.41 -8.57 23.71
C TYR A 42 -23.27 -9.24 22.92
N LEU A 43 -22.01 -8.98 23.31
CA LEU A 43 -20.84 -9.59 22.65
C LEU A 43 -20.89 -11.12 22.66
N ARG A 44 -21.43 -11.72 23.73
CA ARG A 44 -21.58 -13.17 23.82
C ARG A 44 -22.64 -13.69 22.86
N HIS A 45 -23.81 -13.05 22.87
CA HIS A 45 -24.90 -13.44 22.00
C HIS A 45 -24.53 -13.30 20.53
N THR A 46 -23.88 -12.20 20.15
CA THR A 46 -23.44 -11.98 18.77
C THR A 46 -22.32 -12.97 18.37
N ALA A 47 -21.43 -13.37 19.28
CA ALA A 47 -20.45 -14.42 18.99
C ALA A 47 -21.11 -15.79 18.73
N GLU A 48 -22.21 -16.09 19.43
CA GLU A 48 -23.04 -17.28 19.18
C GLU A 48 -23.70 -17.19 17.78
N LEU A 49 -24.20 -16.02 17.39
CA LEU A 49 -24.76 -15.79 16.04
C LEU A 49 -23.72 -15.97 14.92
N VAL A 50 -22.50 -15.45 15.10
CA VAL A 50 -21.41 -15.63 14.11
C VAL A 50 -21.08 -17.11 13.92
N ASN A 51 -21.06 -17.88 15.01
CA ASN A 51 -20.85 -19.32 14.94
C ASN A 51 -21.97 -20.03 14.15
N ASP A 52 -23.22 -19.63 14.37
CA ASP A 52 -24.37 -20.21 13.67
C ASP A 52 -24.37 -19.85 12.17
N MET A 53 -23.96 -18.63 11.81
CA MET A 53 -23.79 -18.20 10.42
C MET A 53 -22.72 -19.03 9.71
N MET A 54 -21.55 -19.21 10.35
CA MET A 54 -20.47 -20.00 9.78
C MET A 54 -20.80 -21.49 9.66
N ASP A 55 -21.54 -22.04 10.62
CA ASP A 55 -22.06 -23.42 10.52
C ASP A 55 -23.04 -23.56 9.34
N ALA A 56 -23.94 -22.59 9.15
CA ALA A 56 -24.87 -22.62 8.03
C ALA A 56 -24.18 -22.48 6.67
N ALA A 57 -23.13 -21.65 6.57
CA ALA A 57 -22.40 -21.39 5.33
C ALA A 57 -21.42 -22.51 4.95
N VAL A 58 -20.69 -23.06 5.92
CA VAL A 58 -19.53 -23.94 5.67
C VAL A 58 -19.69 -25.30 6.32
N GLY A 59 -20.31 -25.35 7.50
CA GLY A 59 -20.54 -26.55 8.29
C GLY A 59 -19.97 -26.47 9.71
N ALA A 60 -20.41 -27.39 10.56
CA ALA A 60 -20.23 -27.35 12.01
C ALA A 60 -18.79 -27.59 12.52
N ASP A 61 -17.85 -27.95 11.65
CA ASP A 61 -16.44 -28.13 12.03
C ASP A 61 -15.66 -26.84 11.75
N PRO A 62 -15.28 -26.07 12.79
CA PRO A 62 -14.61 -24.78 12.59
C PRO A 62 -13.25 -24.91 11.90
N LYS A 63 -12.63 -26.09 11.95
CA LYS A 63 -11.38 -26.39 11.23
C LYS A 63 -11.52 -26.35 9.71
N GLN A 64 -12.75 -26.45 9.21
CA GLN A 64 -13.03 -26.36 7.78
C GLN A 64 -13.18 -24.91 7.32
N TRP A 65 -13.44 -23.96 8.22
CA TRP A 65 -13.65 -22.56 7.87
C TRP A 65 -12.35 -21.95 7.34
N GLN A 66 -12.25 -21.78 6.03
CA GLN A 66 -11.13 -21.12 5.36
C GLN A 66 -11.38 -19.61 5.22
N THR A 67 -10.34 -18.89 4.82
CA THR A 67 -10.41 -17.44 4.56
C THR A 67 -11.49 -17.11 3.52
N ASP A 68 -11.59 -17.90 2.45
CA ASP A 68 -12.56 -17.66 1.37
C ASP A 68 -14.00 -17.85 1.84
N ASP A 69 -14.25 -18.85 2.69
CA ASP A 69 -15.58 -19.10 3.25
C ASP A 69 -16.04 -17.96 4.16
N ILE A 70 -15.10 -17.44 4.98
CA ILE A 70 -15.34 -16.29 5.86
C ILE A 70 -15.58 -15.04 5.01
N SER A 71 -14.86 -14.87 3.90
CA SER A 71 -15.09 -13.78 2.95
C SER A 71 -16.50 -13.82 2.38
N GLY A 72 -16.97 -15.00 1.95
CA GLY A 72 -18.33 -15.16 1.43
C GLY A 72 -19.39 -14.78 2.46
N MET A 73 -19.27 -15.29 3.69
CA MET A 73 -20.20 -14.95 4.78
C MET A 73 -20.23 -13.44 5.09
N LEU A 74 -19.07 -12.78 5.08
CA LEU A 74 -18.96 -11.35 5.31
C LEU A 74 -19.62 -10.55 4.18
N LEU A 75 -19.42 -10.92 2.92
CA LEU A 75 -20.07 -10.28 1.78
C LEU A 75 -21.60 -10.45 1.84
N ASP A 76 -22.10 -11.65 2.12
CA ASP A 76 -23.54 -11.89 2.30
C ASP A 76 -24.12 -11.02 3.43
N PHE A 77 -23.38 -10.85 4.52
CA PHE A 77 -23.79 -10.02 5.65
C PHE A 77 -23.82 -8.52 5.29
N LEU A 78 -22.84 -8.05 4.51
CA LEU A 78 -22.76 -6.69 4.01
C LEU A 78 -23.89 -6.38 3.02
N GLU A 79 -24.13 -7.27 2.05
CA GLU A 79 -25.20 -7.12 1.08
C GLU A 79 -26.58 -7.07 1.77
N MET A 80 -26.80 -7.92 2.78
CA MET A 80 -28.04 -7.91 3.55
C MET A 80 -28.22 -6.58 4.29
N ALA A 81 -27.17 -6.05 4.90
CA ALA A 81 -27.23 -4.77 5.63
C ALA A 81 -27.36 -3.56 4.69
N ALA A 82 -26.70 -3.58 3.53
CA ALA A 82 -26.80 -2.52 2.52
C ALA A 82 -28.16 -2.48 1.81
N ALA A 83 -28.84 -3.62 1.74
CA ALA A 83 -30.19 -3.73 1.20
C ALA A 83 -31.30 -3.45 2.23
N ASP A 84 -30.96 -3.24 3.51
CA ASP A 84 -31.91 -2.94 4.57
C ASP A 84 -32.14 -1.42 4.67
N ASP A 85 -33.39 -1.00 4.47
CA ASP A 85 -33.79 0.41 4.50
C ASP A 85 -33.87 0.96 5.95
N ASP A 86 -33.65 0.13 6.99
CA ASP A 86 -33.60 0.58 8.38
C ASP A 86 -32.40 1.50 8.62
N ALA A 87 -32.64 2.66 9.24
CA ALA A 87 -31.62 3.65 9.54
C ALA A 87 -30.54 3.13 10.51
N ASP A 88 -30.84 2.07 11.28
CA ASP A 88 -29.90 1.44 12.20
C ASP A 88 -29.14 0.27 11.57
N ALA A 89 -29.50 -0.18 10.34
CA ALA A 89 -28.92 -1.37 9.71
C ALA A 89 -27.39 -1.29 9.55
N GLN A 90 -26.89 -0.13 9.12
CA GLN A 90 -25.47 0.15 9.01
C GLN A 90 -24.77 0.04 10.38
N ALA A 91 -25.26 0.76 11.39
CA ALA A 91 -24.66 0.75 12.73
C ALA A 91 -24.62 -0.67 13.33
N ILE A 92 -25.71 -1.44 13.14
CA ILE A 92 -25.80 -2.83 13.57
C ILE A 92 -24.79 -3.72 12.84
N PHE A 93 -24.65 -3.55 11.53
CA PHE A 93 -23.67 -4.28 10.72
C PHE A 93 -22.26 -4.02 11.23
N GLU A 94 -21.91 -2.76 11.46
CA GLU A 94 -20.54 -2.38 11.79
C GLU A 94 -20.14 -2.82 13.21
N GLU A 95 -21.05 -2.72 14.18
CA GLU A 95 -20.86 -3.29 15.52
C GLU A 95 -20.67 -4.80 15.48
N THR A 96 -21.46 -5.47 14.64
CA THR A 96 -21.39 -6.92 14.45
C THR A 96 -20.10 -7.32 13.74
N TYR A 97 -19.68 -6.55 12.73
CA TYR A 97 -18.43 -6.75 12.00
C TYR A 97 -17.21 -6.59 12.89
N ALA A 98 -17.16 -5.56 13.73
CA ALA A 98 -16.07 -5.34 14.68
C ALA A 98 -15.89 -6.55 15.63
N LEU A 99 -17.01 -7.16 16.06
CA LEU A 99 -16.97 -8.40 16.82
C LEU A 99 -16.52 -9.59 15.98
N MET A 100 -17.06 -9.77 14.76
CA MET A 100 -16.66 -10.84 13.84
C MET A 100 -15.15 -10.82 13.63
N LYS A 101 -14.60 -9.66 13.28
CA LYS A 101 -13.15 -9.42 13.11
C LYS A 101 -12.36 -9.84 14.35
N ALA A 102 -12.75 -9.37 15.53
CA ALA A 102 -12.06 -9.70 16.78
C ALA A 102 -12.15 -11.20 17.12
N LEU A 103 -13.31 -11.82 16.95
CA LEU A 103 -13.56 -13.22 17.28
C LEU A 103 -12.84 -14.17 16.32
N LEU A 104 -12.97 -13.96 15.02
CA LEU A 104 -12.34 -14.78 13.99
C LEU A 104 -10.81 -14.65 14.04
N SER A 105 -10.29 -13.44 14.28
CA SER A 105 -8.85 -13.24 14.52
C SER A 105 -8.37 -14.00 15.75
N TYR A 106 -9.15 -13.99 16.85
CA TYR A 106 -8.82 -14.78 18.03
C TYR A 106 -8.80 -16.28 17.73
N LEU A 107 -9.83 -16.77 17.04
CA LEU A 107 -9.94 -18.18 16.64
C LEU A 107 -8.77 -18.64 15.76
N ALA A 108 -8.40 -17.86 14.74
CA ALA A 108 -7.25 -18.18 13.89
C ALA A 108 -5.93 -18.19 14.66
N ASN A 109 -5.73 -17.23 15.57
CA ASN A 109 -4.52 -17.17 16.41
C ASN A 109 -4.42 -18.35 17.40
N GLN A 110 -5.54 -18.91 17.85
CA GLN A 110 -5.56 -20.15 18.63
C GLN A 110 -5.50 -21.41 17.75
N GLY A 111 -5.48 -21.24 16.43
CA GLY A 111 -5.58 -22.32 15.47
C GLY A 111 -6.88 -23.10 15.62
N GLU A 112 -7.97 -22.48 16.07
CA GLU A 112 -9.27 -23.14 16.28
C GLU A 112 -10.08 -23.26 14.98
N ILE A 113 -9.73 -22.48 13.96
CA ILE A 113 -10.32 -22.50 12.61
C ILE A 113 -9.29 -22.84 11.53
N GLY A 114 -9.74 -23.11 10.30
CA GLY A 114 -8.88 -23.43 9.16
C GLY A 114 -8.13 -22.22 8.58
N ALA A 115 -8.74 -21.03 8.66
CA ALA A 115 -8.16 -19.77 8.20
C ALA A 115 -6.91 -19.39 9.00
N SER A 116 -5.88 -18.93 8.31
CA SER A 116 -4.64 -18.46 8.94
C SER A 116 -4.79 -17.03 9.49
N PRO A 117 -4.06 -16.66 10.55
CA PRO A 117 -4.08 -15.29 11.06
C PRO A 117 -3.73 -14.24 10.00
N GLN A 118 -2.76 -14.55 9.14
CA GLN A 118 -2.34 -13.67 8.04
C GLN A 118 -3.43 -13.57 6.97
N GLY A 119 -4.04 -14.70 6.59
CA GLY A 119 -5.14 -14.73 5.63
C GLY A 119 -6.33 -13.89 6.08
N LEU A 120 -6.72 -13.99 7.36
CA LEU A 120 -7.77 -13.15 7.92
C LEU A 120 -7.40 -11.67 8.01
N THR A 121 -6.14 -11.35 8.33
CA THR A 121 -5.68 -9.95 8.35
C THR A 121 -5.84 -9.29 6.99
N LEU A 122 -5.41 -9.98 5.92
CA LEU A 122 -5.57 -9.51 4.54
C LEU A 122 -7.04 -9.44 4.15
N LEU A 123 -7.84 -10.45 4.49
CA LEU A 123 -9.27 -10.46 4.23
C LEU A 123 -9.98 -9.25 4.86
N PHE A 124 -9.79 -8.99 6.15
CA PHE A 124 -10.45 -7.87 6.83
C PHE A 124 -10.03 -6.54 6.23
N THR A 125 -8.73 -6.37 5.91
CA THR A 125 -8.24 -5.15 5.25
C THR A 125 -8.93 -4.92 3.91
N ARG A 126 -9.11 -5.98 3.11
CA ARG A 126 -9.84 -5.90 1.84
C ARG A 126 -11.32 -5.62 2.05
N PHE A 127 -11.96 -6.38 2.93
CA PHE A 127 -13.39 -6.32 3.18
C PHE A 127 -13.83 -4.98 3.77
N GLU A 128 -12.99 -4.34 4.58
CA GLU A 128 -13.22 -2.97 5.06
C GLU A 128 -13.40 -1.95 3.93
N ARG A 129 -12.76 -2.17 2.78
CA ARG A 129 -12.96 -1.33 1.59
C ARG A 129 -14.31 -1.55 0.93
N GLU A 130 -14.86 -2.76 1.02
CA GLU A 130 -16.22 -3.08 0.54
C GLU A 130 -17.28 -2.42 1.43
N ILE A 131 -17.06 -2.39 2.74
CA ILE A 131 -17.94 -1.68 3.70
C ILE A 131 -18.01 -0.19 3.34
N ASP A 132 -16.85 0.44 3.11
CA ASP A 132 -16.78 1.85 2.69
C ASP A 132 -17.46 2.09 1.34
N ALA A 133 -17.43 1.11 0.43
CA ALA A 133 -18.13 1.21 -0.85
C ALA A 133 -19.66 1.10 -0.70
N ALA A 134 -20.13 0.21 0.19
CA ALA A 134 -21.55 -0.04 0.41
C ALA A 134 -22.25 1.07 1.21
N PHE A 135 -21.60 1.62 2.24
CA PHE A 135 -22.20 2.63 3.13
C PHE A 135 -21.63 4.05 2.95
N GLY A 136 -20.59 4.21 2.15
CA GLY A 136 -19.92 5.50 1.89
C GLY A 136 -18.69 5.71 2.77
N ALA A 137 -17.66 6.34 2.18
CA ALA A 137 -16.36 6.54 2.82
C ALA A 137 -16.46 7.35 4.13
N GLY A 138 -15.95 6.79 5.23
CA GLY A 138 -15.81 7.48 6.52
C GLY A 138 -16.92 7.24 7.53
N GLN A 139 -17.76 6.21 7.36
CA GLN A 139 -18.87 5.95 8.28
C GLN A 139 -18.84 4.60 9.01
N ALA A 140 -17.84 3.73 8.77
CA ALA A 140 -17.63 2.53 9.59
C ALA A 140 -17.17 2.87 11.04
N PRO A 141 -17.98 2.65 12.09
CA PRO A 141 -17.69 2.82 13.50
C PRO A 141 -16.66 1.78 13.92
N GLY A 142 -15.55 2.29 14.40
CA GLY A 142 -14.47 1.51 14.97
C GLY A 142 -13.17 1.57 14.17
N PHE A 143 -13.19 2.08 12.94
CA PHE A 143 -11.97 2.48 12.28
C PHE A 143 -11.55 3.85 12.78
N ILE A 144 -10.32 3.92 13.29
CA ILE A 144 -9.58 5.16 13.34
C ILE A 144 -9.47 5.59 11.88
N ASP A 145 -10.29 6.57 11.53
CA ASP A 145 -10.18 7.29 10.28
C ASP A 145 -8.78 7.93 10.21
N TRP A 146 -7.93 7.42 9.31
CA TRP A 146 -6.65 8.09 9.01
C TRP A 146 -6.84 9.29 8.06
N ALA A 147 -8.03 9.47 7.48
CA ALA A 147 -8.43 10.66 6.73
C ALA A 147 -8.89 11.82 7.65
N ASP A 148 -9.43 11.50 8.83
CA ASP A 148 -9.74 12.44 9.92
C ASP A 148 -8.85 12.24 11.17
N ASP A 149 -7.56 11.92 11.01
CA ASP A 149 -6.62 12.10 12.13
C ASP A 149 -6.53 13.61 12.45
N PRO A 150 -6.90 14.05 13.67
CA PRO A 150 -6.71 15.44 14.10
C PRO A 150 -5.25 15.92 14.03
N GLN A 151 -4.28 15.04 13.74
CA GLN A 151 -2.89 15.37 13.44
C GLN A 151 -2.65 15.85 11.98
N VAL A 152 -3.58 15.64 11.04
CA VAL A 152 -3.45 16.02 9.61
C VAL A 152 -4.01 17.43 9.33
N ALA A 153 -4.83 17.97 10.22
CA ALA A 153 -5.35 19.33 10.12
C ALA A 153 -4.20 20.37 10.12
N GLY A 154 -3.91 20.94 8.94
CA GLY A 154 -2.89 21.99 8.75
C GLY A 154 -1.54 21.51 8.21
N LEU A 155 -1.37 20.22 7.88
CA LEU A 155 -0.19 19.74 7.19
C LEU A 155 -0.21 20.11 5.69
N PRO A 156 0.97 20.28 5.05
CA PRO A 156 1.07 20.38 3.60
C PRO A 156 0.45 19.16 2.92
N GLN A 157 -0.03 19.34 1.69
CA GLN A 157 -0.55 18.21 0.89
C GLN A 157 0.52 17.14 0.68
N TRP A 158 0.12 15.88 0.66
CA TRP A 158 1.01 14.78 0.29
C TRP A 158 1.43 14.93 -1.18
N GLN A 159 2.67 14.56 -1.48
CA GLN A 159 3.17 14.60 -2.84
C GLN A 159 4.02 13.36 -3.12
N GLU A 160 3.58 12.55 -4.08
CA GLU A 160 4.28 11.35 -4.52
C GLU A 160 5.70 11.65 -5.00
N ASN A 161 5.87 12.75 -5.75
CA ASN A 161 7.19 13.23 -6.16
C ASN A 161 8.13 13.46 -4.97
N ARG A 162 7.60 13.80 -3.80
CA ARG A 162 8.37 14.02 -2.59
C ARG A 162 8.70 12.72 -1.90
N VAL A 163 7.80 11.73 -1.84
CA VAL A 163 8.12 10.37 -1.34
C VAL A 163 9.25 9.77 -2.15
N LEU A 164 9.11 9.80 -3.46
CA LEU A 164 10.09 9.18 -4.34
C LEU A 164 11.43 9.97 -4.34
N SER A 165 11.39 11.30 -4.24
CA SER A 165 12.59 12.12 -3.97
C SER A 165 13.23 11.78 -2.61
N LEU A 166 12.42 11.42 -1.61
CA LEU A 166 12.94 10.98 -0.32
C LEU A 166 13.58 9.60 -0.40
N GLN A 167 13.05 8.69 -1.21
CA GLN A 167 13.67 7.39 -1.48
C GLN A 167 15.00 7.53 -2.22
N GLU A 168 15.09 8.41 -3.23
CA GLU A 168 16.35 8.74 -3.90
C GLU A 168 17.36 9.39 -2.94
N GLU A 169 16.95 10.43 -2.20
CA GLU A 169 17.78 11.08 -1.18
C GLU A 169 18.23 10.08 -0.11
N PHE A 170 17.33 9.17 0.29
CA PHE A 170 17.60 8.10 1.25
C PHE A 170 18.63 7.13 0.68
N GLY A 171 18.48 6.66 -0.56
CA GLY A 171 19.43 5.77 -1.21
C GLY A 171 20.83 6.38 -1.29
N GLU A 172 20.95 7.66 -1.63
CA GLU A 172 22.23 8.37 -1.60
C GLU A 172 22.85 8.41 -0.21
N TRP A 173 22.06 8.76 0.83
CA TRP A 173 22.55 8.76 2.21
C TRP A 173 22.95 7.38 2.67
N PHE A 174 22.12 6.39 2.38
CA PHE A 174 22.26 5.01 2.83
C PHE A 174 23.50 4.39 2.24
N ASN A 175 23.69 4.49 0.91
CA ASN A 175 24.87 3.98 0.21
C ASN A 175 26.18 4.56 0.74
N GLY A 176 26.17 5.84 1.13
CA GLY A 176 27.32 6.47 1.76
C GLY A 176 27.49 6.08 3.23
N PHE A 177 26.39 5.90 3.95
CA PHE A 177 26.34 5.49 5.35
C PHE A 177 26.89 4.08 5.56
N VAL A 178 26.43 3.08 4.80
CA VAL A 178 26.86 1.67 4.97
C VAL A 178 28.34 1.44 4.69
N LYS A 179 28.99 2.34 3.94
CA LYS A 179 30.43 2.30 3.65
C LYS A 179 31.32 2.81 4.79
N LEU A 180 30.74 3.32 5.89
CA LEU A 180 31.52 3.79 7.02
C LEU A 180 32.12 2.61 7.80
N LYS A 181 33.36 2.78 8.31
CA LYS A 181 33.99 1.77 9.20
C LYS A 181 33.19 1.45 10.47
N GLY A 182 32.22 2.28 10.85
CA GLY A 182 31.40 2.13 12.05
C GLY A 182 30.07 1.41 11.86
N THR A 183 29.68 1.06 10.61
CA THR A 183 28.39 0.41 10.32
C THR A 183 28.46 -1.11 10.29
N ALA A 184 29.66 -1.71 10.30
CA ALA A 184 29.82 -3.17 10.27
C ALA A 184 29.05 -3.88 11.39
N GLU A 185 29.09 -3.34 12.62
CA GLU A 185 28.30 -3.90 13.74
C GLU A 185 26.79 -3.70 13.57
N LEU A 186 26.35 -2.63 12.88
CA LEU A 186 24.92 -2.46 12.59
C LEU A 186 24.45 -3.48 11.56
N VAL A 187 25.22 -3.66 10.48
CA VAL A 187 24.94 -4.64 9.42
C VAL A 187 24.94 -6.06 9.99
N LYS A 188 25.91 -6.40 10.84
CA LYS A 188 25.97 -7.70 11.51
C LYS A 188 24.70 -8.05 12.28
N HIS A 189 24.06 -7.06 12.92
CA HIS A 189 22.91 -7.30 13.78
C HIS A 189 21.55 -7.11 13.09
N LEU A 190 21.50 -6.31 12.02
CA LEU A 190 20.26 -5.96 11.32
C LEU A 190 20.15 -6.56 9.91
N GLY A 191 21.24 -7.10 9.37
CA GLY A 191 21.38 -7.33 7.93
C GLY A 191 21.48 -6.00 7.16
N GLU A 192 22.15 -5.98 6.01
CA GLU A 192 22.21 -4.76 5.19
C GLU A 192 20.82 -4.36 4.68
N VAL A 193 20.04 -5.35 4.24
CA VAL A 193 18.67 -5.14 3.75
C VAL A 193 17.69 -4.79 4.87
N GLY A 194 17.76 -5.51 6.01
CA GLY A 194 16.94 -5.18 7.17
C GLY A 194 17.22 -3.78 7.72
N LEU A 195 18.49 -3.36 7.70
CA LEU A 195 18.90 -1.99 8.02
C LEU A 195 18.36 -0.96 7.02
N ALA A 196 18.48 -1.22 5.71
CA ALA A 196 17.96 -0.33 4.67
C ALA A 196 16.45 -0.12 4.81
N ARG A 197 15.70 -1.23 4.87
CA ARG A 197 14.25 -1.25 5.01
C ARG A 197 13.78 -0.55 6.29
N ALA A 198 14.36 -0.87 7.44
CA ALA A 198 13.91 -0.26 8.69
C ALA A 198 14.14 1.26 8.70
N LEU A 199 15.27 1.73 8.15
CA LEU A 199 15.53 3.15 8.03
C LEU A 199 14.61 3.82 6.99
N GLN A 200 14.38 3.18 5.83
CA GLN A 200 13.50 3.69 4.78
C GLN A 200 12.06 3.78 5.27
N ASN A 201 11.53 2.71 5.87
CA ASN A 201 10.20 2.69 6.45
C ASN A 201 10.04 3.79 7.51
N PHE A 202 11.06 4.05 8.32
CA PHE A 202 10.99 5.15 9.28
C PHE A 202 10.86 6.52 8.59
N VAL A 203 11.57 6.71 7.47
CA VAL A 203 11.54 7.93 6.65
C VAL A 203 10.18 8.12 5.98
N GLU A 204 9.65 7.06 5.38
CA GLU A 204 8.35 7.05 4.70
C GLU A 204 7.23 7.30 5.69
N ARG A 205 7.19 6.58 6.82
CA ARG A 205 6.18 6.79 7.87
C ARG A 205 6.17 8.21 8.43
N ALA A 206 7.36 8.79 8.61
CA ALA A 206 7.47 10.18 9.04
C ALA A 206 6.93 11.16 7.97
N TYR A 207 7.01 10.82 6.68
CA TYR A 207 6.44 11.63 5.62
C TYR A 207 4.94 11.37 5.43
N ASP A 208 4.50 10.12 5.46
CA ASP A 208 3.12 9.70 5.22
C ASP A 208 2.19 10.05 6.37
N GLY A 209 2.67 10.02 7.62
CA GLY A 209 1.91 10.52 8.76
C GLY A 209 2.03 12.03 8.97
N TYR A 210 3.22 12.60 8.72
CA TYR A 210 3.55 13.94 9.26
C TYR A 210 4.13 14.94 8.26
N ARG A 211 4.28 14.54 7.00
CA ARG A 211 4.96 15.29 5.92
C ARG A 211 6.35 15.77 6.33
N LYS A 212 7.00 15.04 7.24
CA LYS A 212 8.35 15.35 7.73
C LYS A 212 9.38 14.48 7.05
N THR A 213 10.39 15.15 6.57
CA THR A 213 11.59 14.53 5.98
C THR A 213 12.68 14.39 7.05
N PRO A 214 13.74 13.59 6.79
CA PRO A 214 14.86 13.43 7.72
C PRO A 214 15.52 14.74 8.15
N ARG A 215 15.35 15.82 7.37
CA ARG A 215 15.83 17.19 7.65
C ARG A 215 14.92 17.99 8.58
N SER A 216 13.76 17.45 8.97
CA SER A 216 12.66 18.20 9.59
C SER A 216 11.83 17.41 10.61
N TRP A 217 12.27 16.22 11.01
CA TRP A 217 11.66 15.45 12.10
C TRP A 217 11.61 16.27 13.39
N SER A 218 10.51 16.14 14.10
CA SER A 218 10.33 16.63 15.46
C SER A 218 10.37 15.45 16.44
N LYS A 219 10.52 15.75 17.74
CA LYS A 219 10.41 14.72 18.78
C LYS A 219 9.09 13.94 18.68
N HIS A 220 7.98 14.66 18.46
CA HIS A 220 6.66 14.05 18.34
C HIS A 220 6.58 13.06 17.19
N VAL A 221 7.09 13.41 16.00
CA VAL A 221 7.10 12.50 14.84
C VAL A 221 7.93 11.26 15.12
N ILE A 222 9.09 11.42 15.75
CA ILE A 222 9.95 10.28 16.11
C ILE A 222 9.24 9.34 17.07
N ASP A 223 8.64 9.89 18.13
CA ASP A 223 7.92 9.10 19.12
C ASP A 223 6.73 8.37 18.49
N ALA A 224 6.00 9.04 17.59
CA ALA A 224 4.85 8.46 16.90
C ALA A 224 5.25 7.33 15.95
N VAL A 225 6.29 7.51 15.12
CA VAL A 225 6.78 6.44 14.23
C VAL A 225 7.29 5.24 15.04
N TYR A 226 7.95 5.47 16.18
CA TYR A 226 8.34 4.36 17.06
C TYR A 226 7.15 3.61 17.68
N GLN A 227 5.97 4.22 17.77
CA GLN A 227 4.75 3.61 18.33
C GLN A 227 3.80 3.08 17.25
N ASP A 228 4.11 3.34 15.98
CA ASP A 228 3.31 2.93 14.84
C ASP A 228 3.36 1.40 14.65
N ALA A 229 2.20 0.75 14.79
CA ALA A 229 2.05 -0.69 14.64
C ALA A 229 2.38 -1.18 13.23
N GLN A 230 2.08 -0.40 12.19
CA GLN A 230 2.40 -0.74 10.82
C GLN A 230 3.91 -0.63 10.58
N TYR A 231 4.57 0.38 11.15
CA TYR A 231 6.04 0.45 11.15
C TYR A 231 6.65 -0.80 11.78
N HIS A 232 6.09 -1.29 12.90
CA HIS A 232 6.57 -2.53 13.53
C HIS A 232 6.40 -3.74 12.62
N GLN A 233 5.24 -3.89 11.99
CA GLN A 233 4.93 -5.00 11.10
C GLN A 233 5.87 -5.05 9.88
N VAL A 234 6.03 -3.92 9.19
CA VAL A 234 6.78 -3.82 7.92
C VAL A 234 8.30 -3.72 8.12
N SER A 235 8.76 -3.33 9.31
CA SER A 235 10.20 -3.32 9.63
C SER A 235 10.83 -4.72 9.61
N GLY A 236 10.03 -5.76 9.88
CA GLY A 236 10.49 -7.14 9.97
C GLY A 236 11.57 -7.37 11.04
N LEU A 237 11.65 -6.50 12.06
CA LEU A 237 12.65 -6.59 13.12
C LEU A 237 12.16 -7.46 14.28
N SER A 238 13.03 -8.34 14.76
CA SER A 238 12.84 -9.05 16.03
C SER A 238 13.03 -8.11 17.24
N PRO A 239 12.52 -8.46 18.43
CA PRO A 239 12.75 -7.72 19.66
C PRO A 239 14.23 -7.40 19.92
N ALA A 240 15.14 -8.33 19.64
CA ALA A 240 16.58 -8.15 19.86
C ALA A 240 17.22 -7.11 18.91
N GLN A 241 16.58 -6.81 17.78
CA GLN A 241 17.09 -5.90 16.76
C GLN A 241 16.69 -4.43 16.99
N TRP A 242 15.64 -4.16 17.76
CA TRP A 242 15.19 -2.79 18.06
C TRP A 242 16.26 -1.87 18.68
N PRO A 243 17.08 -2.32 19.67
CA PRO A 243 18.18 -1.52 20.17
C PRO A 243 19.22 -1.16 19.09
N TRP A 244 19.41 -2.03 18.10
CA TRP A 244 20.32 -1.80 16.98
C TRP A 244 19.75 -0.82 15.98
N LEU A 245 18.44 -0.88 15.70
CA LEU A 245 17.75 0.15 14.91
C LEU A 245 17.88 1.53 15.54
N GLY A 246 17.71 1.65 16.86
CA GLY A 246 17.91 2.93 17.56
C GLY A 246 19.33 3.49 17.39
N LYS A 247 20.36 2.63 17.44
CA LYS A 247 21.75 3.01 17.13
C LYS A 247 21.91 3.40 15.66
N ALA A 248 21.28 2.67 14.75
CA ALA A 248 21.32 2.91 13.32
C ALA A 248 20.73 4.27 12.95
N LEU A 249 19.54 4.62 13.42
CA LEU A 249 18.90 5.92 13.17
C LEU A 249 19.77 7.09 13.68
N VAL A 250 20.39 6.93 14.84
CA VAL A 250 21.34 7.92 15.37
C VAL A 250 22.57 8.06 14.48
N ALA A 251 23.19 6.95 14.09
CA ALA A 251 24.37 6.94 13.25
C ALA A 251 24.07 7.49 11.84
N PHE A 252 22.88 7.21 11.31
CA PHE A 252 22.38 7.71 10.04
C PHE A 252 22.23 9.23 10.03
N ILE A 253 21.63 9.82 11.07
CA ILE A 253 21.53 11.29 11.21
C ILE A 253 22.89 11.94 11.48
N ASP A 254 23.77 11.30 12.25
CA ASP A 254 25.14 11.79 12.47
C ASP A 254 25.97 11.78 11.16
N TYR A 255 25.83 10.73 10.35
CA TYR A 255 26.39 10.68 9.00
C TYR A 255 25.82 11.82 8.14
N GLY A 256 24.49 11.98 8.11
CA GLY A 256 23.79 13.08 7.44
C GLY A 256 24.38 14.45 7.79
N SER A 257 24.70 14.65 9.07
CA SER A 257 25.27 15.89 9.61
C SER A 257 26.71 16.15 9.12
N LYS A 258 27.54 15.10 9.11
CA LYS A 258 28.95 15.18 8.68
C LYS A 258 29.10 15.44 7.19
N HIS A 259 28.14 14.96 6.39
CA HIS A 259 28.14 15.07 4.94
C HIS A 259 27.26 16.20 4.40
N GLY A 260 26.71 17.05 5.29
CA GLY A 260 25.99 18.27 4.91
C GLY A 260 24.54 18.04 4.48
N PHE A 261 24.04 16.82 4.62
CA PHE A 261 22.66 16.48 4.29
C PHE A 261 21.65 16.96 5.35
N VAL A 262 22.09 17.05 6.61
CA VAL A 262 21.39 17.81 7.67
C VAL A 262 22.36 18.79 8.32
N THR A 263 21.82 19.84 8.95
CA THR A 263 22.68 20.79 9.68
C THR A 263 23.16 20.19 11.00
N LYS A 264 24.39 20.53 11.42
CA LYS A 264 24.94 20.10 12.73
C LYS A 264 24.04 20.48 13.91
N ARG A 265 23.43 21.66 13.84
CA ARG A 265 22.47 22.15 14.86
C ARG A 265 21.25 21.24 14.95
N TYR A 266 20.68 20.88 13.81
CA TYR A 266 19.52 19.99 13.75
C TYR A 266 19.87 18.58 14.22
N ALA A 267 21.02 18.02 13.80
CA ALA A 267 21.45 16.69 14.25
C ALA A 267 21.66 16.64 15.77
N ALA A 268 22.25 17.68 16.36
CA ALA A 268 22.41 17.79 17.83
C ALA A 268 21.07 17.83 18.58
N GLN A 269 19.99 18.27 17.91
CA GLN A 269 18.64 18.31 18.46
C GLN A 269 17.91 16.96 18.30
N VAL A 270 18.05 16.31 17.14
CA VAL A 270 17.30 15.08 16.80
C VAL A 270 17.93 13.81 17.37
N ILE A 271 19.26 13.72 17.43
CA ILE A 271 19.94 12.53 17.94
C ILE A 271 19.49 12.15 19.38
N PRO A 272 19.38 13.09 20.34
CA PRO A 272 18.84 12.78 21.65
C PRO A 272 17.40 12.24 21.62
N TRP A 273 16.56 12.74 20.70
CA TRP A 273 15.18 12.28 20.56
C TRP A 273 15.10 10.85 20.02
N LEU A 274 15.89 10.52 18.99
CA LEU A 274 15.97 9.15 18.47
C LEU A 274 16.43 8.16 19.54
N LYS A 275 17.41 8.54 20.37
CA LYS A 275 17.85 7.71 21.51
C LYS A 275 16.74 7.52 22.53
N SER A 276 16.08 8.61 22.94
CA SER A 276 15.03 8.57 23.95
C SER A 276 13.81 7.80 23.47
N GLY A 277 13.38 7.98 22.21
CA GLY A 277 12.23 7.28 21.63
C GLY A 277 12.44 5.77 21.60
N CYS A 278 13.62 5.33 21.15
CA CYS A 278 13.98 3.90 21.16
C CYS A 278 14.04 3.33 22.60
N GLN A 279 14.64 4.06 23.54
CA GLN A 279 14.68 3.65 24.95
C GLN A 279 13.27 3.54 25.56
N GLN A 280 12.39 4.48 25.21
CA GLN A 280 11.02 4.46 25.67
C GLN A 280 10.27 3.26 25.11
N LEU A 281 10.38 2.98 23.81
CA LEU A 281 9.80 1.79 23.18
C LEU A 281 10.24 0.50 23.88
N ILE A 282 11.54 0.35 24.12
CA ILE A 282 12.09 -0.82 24.84
C ILE A 282 11.51 -0.91 26.26
N ALA A 283 11.37 0.21 26.96
CA ALA A 283 10.86 0.26 28.33
C ALA A 283 9.35 0.00 28.42
N THR A 284 8.57 0.41 27.42
CA THR A 284 7.11 0.20 27.38
C THR A 284 6.72 -1.19 26.89
N GLY A 285 7.68 -1.96 26.36
CA GLY A 285 7.46 -3.27 25.78
C GLY A 285 7.68 -3.22 24.27
N LEU A 286 8.51 -4.15 23.79
CA LEU A 286 8.72 -4.31 22.35
C LEU A 286 7.51 -5.01 21.73
N PRO A 287 7.12 -4.65 20.50
CA PRO A 287 6.10 -5.38 19.77
C PRO A 287 6.50 -6.85 19.65
N GLU A 288 5.52 -7.76 19.69
CA GLU A 288 5.75 -9.16 19.32
C GLU A 288 6.33 -9.22 17.89
N SER A 289 7.20 -10.20 17.63
CA SER A 289 7.81 -10.36 16.30
C SER A 289 6.74 -10.34 15.22
N SER A 290 6.93 -9.51 14.19
CA SER A 290 5.94 -9.46 13.12
C SER A 290 5.83 -10.83 12.43
N PRO A 291 4.64 -11.19 11.88
CA PRO A 291 4.49 -12.42 11.11
C PRO A 291 5.52 -12.58 10.00
N LEU A 292 5.92 -11.46 9.37
CA LEU A 292 6.98 -11.41 8.38
C LEU A 292 8.36 -11.74 8.98
N ALA A 293 8.69 -11.16 10.14
CA ALA A 293 9.94 -11.48 10.85
C ALA A 293 9.99 -12.95 11.28
N ALA A 294 8.88 -13.49 11.76
CA ALA A 294 8.78 -14.90 12.16
C ALA A 294 8.90 -15.85 10.94
N ALA A 295 8.29 -15.50 9.81
CA ALA A 295 8.38 -16.27 8.57
C ALA A 295 9.80 -16.26 8.00
N LEU A 296 10.43 -15.09 7.92
CA LEU A 296 11.84 -14.96 7.48
C LEU A 296 12.75 -15.79 8.38
N GLN A 297 12.60 -15.66 9.71
CA GLN A 297 13.38 -16.42 10.68
C GLN A 297 13.20 -17.93 10.50
N ALA A 298 11.97 -18.41 10.30
CA ALA A 298 11.70 -19.84 10.09
C ALA A 298 12.35 -20.39 8.81
N VAL A 299 12.38 -19.59 7.73
CA VAL A 299 13.02 -19.99 6.47
C VAL A 299 14.54 -20.01 6.59
N ILE A 300 15.13 -19.03 7.29
CA ILE A 300 16.58 -19.02 7.59
C ILE A 300 16.95 -20.22 8.46
N GLU A 301 16.18 -20.50 9.51
CA GLU A 301 16.39 -21.66 10.38
C GLU A 301 16.30 -22.98 9.61
N ALA A 302 15.38 -23.07 8.65
CA ALA A 302 15.28 -24.23 7.77
C ALA A 302 16.50 -24.35 6.84
N ALA A 303 16.97 -23.26 6.25
CA ALA A 303 18.15 -23.25 5.38
C ALA A 303 19.43 -23.63 6.15
N VAL A 304 19.58 -23.14 7.39
CA VAL A 304 20.66 -23.53 8.30
C VAL A 304 20.57 -25.01 8.67
N ALA A 305 19.38 -25.48 9.07
CA ALA A 305 19.16 -26.88 9.45
C ALA A 305 19.44 -27.86 8.29
N ASN A 306 19.18 -27.42 7.06
CA ASN A 306 19.43 -28.19 5.84
C ASN A 306 20.88 -28.08 5.33
N GLY A 307 21.73 -27.28 5.97
CA GLY A 307 23.11 -27.04 5.55
C GLY A 307 23.23 -26.21 4.26
N GLU A 308 22.16 -25.53 3.87
CA GLU A 308 22.09 -24.63 2.72
C GLU A 308 22.63 -23.23 3.05
N LEU A 309 22.72 -22.91 4.34
CA LEU A 309 23.18 -21.63 4.86
C LEU A 309 24.10 -21.84 6.08
N ASP A 310 25.27 -21.22 6.08
CA ASP A 310 26.18 -21.26 7.23
C ASP A 310 25.72 -20.27 8.31
N PRO A 311 25.34 -20.72 9.51
CA PRO A 311 24.87 -19.84 10.58
C PRO A 311 25.97 -18.93 11.15
N ASP A 312 27.25 -19.25 10.91
CA ASP A 312 28.39 -18.45 11.37
C ASP A 312 28.89 -17.45 10.31
N ASP A 313 28.28 -17.44 9.11
CA ASP A 313 28.55 -16.49 8.03
C ASP A 313 27.42 -15.44 7.92
N PRO A 314 27.53 -14.29 8.61
CA PRO A 314 26.51 -13.25 8.61
C PRO A 314 26.32 -12.59 7.23
N ASP A 315 27.33 -12.66 6.34
CA ASP A 315 27.23 -12.13 4.99
C ASP A 315 26.39 -13.09 4.12
N ALA A 316 26.56 -14.41 4.29
CA ALA A 316 25.73 -15.42 3.64
C ALA A 316 24.27 -15.33 4.10
N ILE A 317 24.02 -15.16 5.41
CA ILE A 317 22.67 -14.98 5.95
C ILE A 317 22.02 -13.73 5.37
N SER A 318 22.75 -12.60 5.35
CA SER A 318 22.23 -11.34 4.79
C SER A 318 21.93 -11.45 3.28
N ALA A 319 22.77 -12.15 2.52
CA ALA A 319 22.55 -12.38 1.08
C ALA A 319 21.36 -13.31 0.82
N PHE A 320 21.17 -14.32 1.67
CA PHE A 320 20.04 -15.22 1.61
C PHE A 320 18.73 -14.49 1.95
N GLU A 321 18.71 -13.69 3.00
CA GLU A 321 17.59 -12.80 3.35
C GLU A 321 17.23 -11.84 2.21
N ALA A 322 18.23 -11.21 1.59
CA ALA A 322 18.04 -10.33 0.45
C ALA A 322 17.37 -11.05 -0.72
N THR A 323 17.86 -12.24 -1.06
CA THR A 323 17.31 -13.07 -2.14
C THR A 323 15.90 -13.55 -1.83
N LEU A 324 15.62 -13.92 -0.57
CA LEU A 324 14.31 -14.38 -0.16
C LEU A 324 13.29 -13.23 -0.17
N GLN A 325 13.72 -12.02 0.20
CA GLN A 325 12.88 -10.82 0.17
C GLN A 325 12.62 -10.33 -1.25
N ASP A 326 13.62 -10.37 -2.13
CA ASP A 326 13.48 -10.07 -3.56
C ASP A 326 12.50 -11.06 -4.20
N LYS A 327 12.64 -12.35 -3.87
CA LYS A 327 11.68 -13.37 -4.26
C LYS A 327 10.29 -13.15 -3.68
N LEU A 328 10.15 -12.76 -2.42
CA LEU A 328 8.83 -12.48 -1.82
C LEU A 328 8.18 -11.23 -2.42
N ALA A 329 8.96 -10.28 -2.93
CA ALA A 329 8.49 -9.15 -3.72
C ALA A 329 8.08 -9.58 -5.15
N ASP A 330 8.90 -10.39 -5.82
CA ASP A 330 8.63 -10.97 -7.15
C ASP A 330 7.47 -11.97 -7.15
N PHE A 331 7.26 -12.70 -6.04
CA PHE A 331 6.20 -13.71 -5.92
C PHE A 331 4.83 -13.11 -5.70
N GLY A 332 4.69 -11.78 -5.66
CA GLY A 332 3.41 -11.09 -5.66
C GLY A 332 2.36 -11.85 -4.87
N MET A 333 2.50 -11.98 -3.54
CA MET A 333 1.36 -12.42 -2.70
C MET A 333 0.19 -11.40 -2.71
N LEU A 334 0.18 -10.50 -3.69
CA LEU A 334 -0.87 -9.61 -4.16
C LEU A 334 -1.45 -9.98 -5.55
N ASP A 335 -0.95 -10.99 -6.28
CA ASP A 335 -1.47 -11.27 -7.62
C ASP A 335 -1.67 -12.77 -7.92
N SER A 336 -2.58 -13.39 -7.16
CA SER A 336 -3.03 -14.77 -7.40
C SER A 336 -4.08 -14.89 -8.50
N LYS A 337 -4.51 -13.79 -9.15
CA LYS A 337 -5.55 -13.81 -10.19
C LYS A 337 -5.02 -14.12 -11.60
N VAL A 338 -3.76 -13.82 -11.92
CA VAL A 338 -3.19 -14.04 -13.28
C VAL A 338 -3.22 -15.51 -13.71
N SER A 339 -3.24 -16.47 -12.78
CA SER A 339 -3.33 -17.90 -13.08
C SER A 339 -4.72 -18.37 -13.56
N MET A 340 -5.73 -17.50 -13.60
CA MET A 340 -7.09 -17.82 -14.08
C MET A 340 -7.43 -17.27 -15.47
N ILE A 341 -6.48 -16.65 -16.17
CA ILE A 341 -6.71 -16.16 -17.53
C ILE A 341 -7.00 -17.36 -18.45
N PRO A 342 -8.12 -17.38 -19.20
CA PRO A 342 -8.42 -18.43 -20.17
C PRO A 342 -7.23 -18.64 -21.13
N GLU A 343 -7.01 -19.84 -21.66
CA GLU A 343 -5.99 -20.04 -22.71
C GLU A 343 -6.32 -19.16 -23.94
N LEU A 344 -5.65 -18.01 -24.03
CA LEU A 344 -5.84 -17.06 -25.11
C LEU A 344 -5.04 -17.50 -26.35
N PRO A 345 -5.57 -17.27 -27.56
CA PRO A 345 -4.86 -17.60 -28.78
C PRO A 345 -3.58 -16.76 -28.91
N HIS A 346 -2.46 -17.37 -29.25
CA HIS A 346 -1.22 -16.62 -29.54
C HIS A 346 -1.21 -15.91 -30.91
N ASP A 347 -2.27 -16.07 -31.70
CA ASP A 347 -2.41 -15.49 -33.04
C ASP A 347 -2.99 -14.08 -32.95
N PRO A 348 -2.26 -13.02 -33.36
CA PRO A 348 -2.72 -11.63 -33.27
C PRO A 348 -4.04 -11.35 -34.01
N ASP A 349 -4.34 -12.08 -35.10
CA ASP A 349 -5.61 -11.91 -35.82
C ASP A 349 -6.80 -12.45 -35.01
N LYS A 350 -6.56 -13.52 -34.24
CA LYS A 350 -7.57 -14.08 -33.33
C LYS A 350 -7.73 -13.23 -32.09
N LEU A 351 -6.65 -12.69 -31.54
CA LEU A 351 -6.70 -11.74 -30.42
C LEU A 351 -7.49 -10.47 -30.75
N ALA A 352 -7.26 -9.89 -31.93
CA ALA A 352 -8.00 -8.70 -32.35
C ALA A 352 -9.52 -8.94 -32.48
N ALA A 353 -9.95 -10.18 -32.76
CA ALA A 353 -11.37 -10.53 -32.82
C ALA A 353 -12.03 -10.53 -31.43
N LEU A 354 -11.27 -10.80 -30.36
CA LEU A 354 -11.75 -10.89 -28.98
C LEU A 354 -12.17 -9.54 -28.39
N VAL A 355 -11.69 -8.42 -28.95
CA VAL A 355 -12.11 -7.06 -28.53
C VAL A 355 -13.62 -6.85 -28.65
N LYS A 356 -14.29 -7.62 -29.53
CA LYS A 356 -15.75 -7.57 -29.72
C LYS A 356 -16.52 -8.38 -28.69
N ASP A 357 -15.85 -9.22 -27.92
CA ASP A 357 -16.45 -10.01 -26.85
C ASP A 357 -16.36 -9.22 -25.54
N ALA A 358 -17.42 -8.45 -25.26
CA ALA A 358 -17.47 -7.61 -24.07
C ALA A 358 -17.40 -8.42 -22.76
N GLY A 359 -17.85 -9.67 -22.76
CA GLY A 359 -17.79 -10.54 -21.59
C GLY A 359 -16.34 -10.94 -21.29
N LEU A 360 -15.62 -11.41 -22.31
CA LEU A 360 -14.21 -11.76 -22.16
C LEU A 360 -13.33 -10.55 -21.81
N VAL A 361 -13.60 -9.38 -22.39
CA VAL A 361 -12.86 -8.15 -22.03
C VAL A 361 -13.10 -7.79 -20.57
N ALA A 362 -14.33 -7.92 -20.06
CA ALA A 362 -14.62 -7.70 -18.64
C ALA A 362 -13.93 -8.71 -17.72
N GLU A 363 -13.90 -9.99 -18.10
CA GLU A 363 -13.16 -11.04 -17.37
C GLU A 363 -11.65 -10.74 -17.32
N LEU A 364 -11.07 -10.29 -18.43
CA LEU A 364 -9.66 -9.89 -18.46
C LEU A 364 -9.41 -8.66 -17.61
N VAL A 365 -10.28 -7.65 -17.65
CA VAL A 365 -10.17 -6.46 -16.80
C VAL A 365 -10.20 -6.84 -15.32
N ASP A 366 -11.15 -7.66 -14.87
CA ASP A 366 -11.22 -8.11 -13.46
C ASP A 366 -10.00 -8.95 -13.03
N ALA A 367 -9.40 -9.70 -13.97
CA ALA A 367 -8.19 -10.47 -13.70
C ALA A 367 -6.95 -9.57 -13.49
N PHE A 368 -6.92 -8.36 -14.04
CA PHE A 368 -5.83 -7.38 -13.89
C PHE A 368 -6.14 -6.25 -12.90
N ASP A 369 -7.36 -6.17 -12.38
CA ASP A 369 -7.74 -5.28 -11.28
C ASP A 369 -7.24 -5.84 -9.95
N THR A 370 -5.98 -5.53 -9.63
CA THR A 370 -5.25 -6.15 -8.52
C THR A 370 -4.83 -5.16 -7.44
N ASP A 371 -4.99 -3.85 -7.68
CA ASP A 371 -4.46 -2.81 -6.79
C ASP A 371 -5.38 -1.59 -6.64
N SER A 372 -5.58 -1.15 -5.40
CA SER A 372 -6.36 0.03 -5.02
C SER A 372 -5.49 1.19 -4.51
N ASP A 373 -4.17 1.05 -4.47
CA ASP A 373 -3.22 2.01 -3.90
C ASP A 373 -3.31 3.41 -4.57
N PHE A 374 -3.87 3.47 -5.79
CA PHE A 374 -4.16 4.71 -6.50
C PHE A 374 -5.19 5.62 -5.79
N LEU A 375 -5.96 5.08 -4.84
CA LEU A 375 -6.93 5.83 -4.04
C LEU A 375 -6.30 6.53 -2.84
N ASP A 376 -5.13 6.09 -2.38
CA ASP A 376 -4.51 6.60 -1.15
C ASP A 376 -3.49 7.71 -1.43
N GLN A 377 -2.93 7.73 -2.64
CA GLN A 377 -1.78 8.56 -3.01
C GLN A 377 -2.14 9.65 -4.02
N HIS A 378 -2.76 10.74 -3.57
CA HIS A 378 -3.25 11.77 -4.50
C HIS A 378 -3.19 13.21 -3.96
N GLN A 379 -3.23 14.18 -4.89
CA GLN A 379 -3.40 15.59 -4.57
C GLN A 379 -4.88 15.91 -4.34
N LYS A 380 -5.23 16.55 -3.23
CA LYS A 380 -6.64 16.92 -2.95
C LYS A 380 -7.21 17.94 -3.93
N VAL A 381 -6.39 18.90 -4.39
CA VAL A 381 -6.81 19.97 -5.30
C VAL A 381 -5.68 20.36 -6.25
N VAL A 382 -5.96 20.41 -7.55
CA VAL A 382 -5.03 20.84 -8.62
C VAL A 382 -5.76 21.85 -9.51
N GLU A 383 -5.21 23.06 -9.63
CA GLU A 383 -5.76 24.12 -10.48
C GLU A 383 -7.26 24.41 -10.24
N GLY A 384 -7.71 24.28 -8.99
CA GLY A 384 -9.11 24.51 -8.60
C GLY A 384 -10.05 23.32 -8.85
N ARG A 385 -9.56 22.20 -9.39
CA ARG A 385 -10.29 20.92 -9.45
C ARG A 385 -9.98 20.12 -8.20
N ARG A 386 -10.99 19.48 -7.60
CA ARG A 386 -10.83 18.62 -6.42
C ARG A 386 -10.73 17.17 -6.90
N TRP A 387 -9.87 16.40 -6.25
CA TRP A 387 -9.82 14.96 -6.48
C TRP A 387 -11.11 14.33 -5.96
N ASP A 388 -11.60 13.39 -6.75
CA ASP A 388 -12.87 12.70 -6.55
C ASP A 388 -12.65 11.20 -6.70
N ARG A 389 -13.12 10.43 -5.71
CA ARG A 389 -12.86 9.00 -5.59
C ARG A 389 -13.53 8.21 -6.71
N ASP A 390 -14.80 8.49 -6.97
CA ASP A 390 -15.57 7.78 -8.00
C ASP A 390 -14.97 8.03 -9.39
N THR A 391 -14.50 9.25 -9.64
CA THR A 391 -13.75 9.58 -10.85
C THR A 391 -12.38 8.89 -10.90
N ALA A 392 -11.72 8.65 -9.75
CA ALA A 392 -10.48 7.88 -9.69
C ALA A 392 -10.71 6.43 -10.11
N ILE A 393 -11.71 5.77 -9.51
CA ILE A 393 -12.11 4.40 -9.82
C ILE A 393 -12.49 4.29 -11.28
N ALA A 394 -13.40 5.14 -11.75
CA ALA A 394 -13.83 5.13 -13.14
C ALA A 394 -12.67 5.38 -14.13
N ASN A 395 -11.66 6.17 -13.74
CA ASN A 395 -10.47 6.39 -14.55
C ASN A 395 -9.53 5.18 -14.55
N HIS A 396 -9.39 4.50 -13.40
CA HIS A 396 -8.62 3.26 -13.27
C HIS A 396 -9.25 2.13 -14.10
N ASP A 397 -10.56 1.90 -13.96
CA ASP A 397 -11.31 0.93 -14.75
C ASP A 397 -11.18 1.20 -16.25
N GLN A 398 -11.29 2.47 -16.64
CA GLN A 398 -11.07 2.89 -18.02
C GLN A 398 -9.64 2.58 -18.48
N ALA A 399 -8.65 2.74 -17.60
CA ALA A 399 -7.25 2.45 -17.93
C ALA A 399 -6.99 0.95 -18.08
N LEU A 400 -7.58 0.11 -17.23
CA LEU A 400 -7.54 -1.35 -17.35
C LEU A 400 -8.14 -1.79 -18.70
N GLU A 401 -9.34 -1.29 -19.02
CA GLU A 401 -10.01 -1.59 -20.29
C GLU A 401 -9.15 -1.16 -21.49
N VAL A 402 -8.57 0.04 -21.43
CA VAL A 402 -7.67 0.57 -22.47
C VAL A 402 -6.40 -0.28 -22.58
N GLY A 403 -5.81 -0.73 -21.46
CA GLY A 403 -4.64 -1.61 -21.46
C GLY A 403 -4.92 -2.96 -22.10
N VAL A 404 -6.02 -3.60 -21.72
CA VAL A 404 -6.46 -4.90 -22.27
C VAL A 404 -6.75 -4.78 -23.76
N LYS A 405 -7.51 -3.76 -24.18
CA LYS A 405 -7.78 -3.50 -25.61
C LYS A 405 -6.51 -3.28 -26.40
N LEU A 406 -5.58 -2.51 -25.86
CA LEU A 406 -4.32 -2.23 -26.52
C LEU A 406 -3.51 -3.51 -26.77
N TRP A 407 -3.47 -4.42 -25.80
CA TRP A 407 -2.82 -5.73 -25.96
C TRP A 407 -3.56 -6.64 -26.96
N LEU A 408 -4.90 -6.68 -26.93
CA LEU A 408 -5.69 -7.45 -27.90
C LEU A 408 -5.51 -6.93 -29.34
N LEU A 409 -5.28 -5.63 -29.49
CA LEU A 409 -5.04 -4.95 -30.77
C LEU A 409 -3.55 -4.80 -31.10
N GLN A 410 -2.66 -5.60 -30.49
CA GLN A 410 -1.21 -5.55 -30.73
C GLN A 410 -0.79 -5.71 -32.21
N ARG A 411 -1.66 -6.27 -33.07
CA ARG A 411 -1.45 -6.28 -34.53
C ARG A 411 -1.51 -4.88 -35.13
N ASP A 412 -2.52 -4.11 -34.72
CA ASP A 412 -2.80 -2.78 -35.23
C ASP A 412 -1.92 -1.72 -34.53
N TYR A 413 -1.48 -2.03 -33.29
CA TYR A 413 -0.56 -1.23 -32.49
C TYR A 413 0.67 -2.04 -32.04
N PRO A 414 1.59 -2.38 -32.96
CA PRO A 414 2.72 -3.26 -32.66
C PRO A 414 3.72 -2.62 -31.69
N PHE A 415 4.23 -3.44 -30.77
CA PHE A 415 5.31 -3.10 -29.85
C PHE A 415 6.67 -3.56 -30.38
N PRO A 416 7.77 -2.84 -30.10
CA PRO A 416 9.11 -3.16 -30.59
C PRO A 416 9.75 -4.36 -29.88
N THR A 417 9.28 -4.71 -28.69
CA THR A 417 9.64 -5.90 -27.92
C THR A 417 8.38 -6.72 -27.64
N ALA A 418 8.54 -8.01 -27.30
CA ALA A 418 7.44 -8.83 -26.81
C ALA A 418 7.04 -8.38 -25.40
N ALA A 419 6.40 -7.21 -25.31
CA ALA A 419 5.83 -6.73 -24.07
C ALA A 419 4.72 -7.68 -23.64
N GLU A 420 4.77 -8.14 -22.40
CA GLU A 420 3.75 -9.04 -21.88
C GLU A 420 2.46 -8.25 -21.61
N ILE A 421 1.33 -8.96 -21.55
CA ILE A 421 0.04 -8.34 -21.25
C ILE A 421 0.08 -7.57 -19.91
N ALA A 422 0.75 -8.16 -18.91
CA ALA A 422 0.93 -7.56 -17.59
C ALA A 422 1.67 -6.21 -17.69
N ASP A 423 2.75 -6.14 -18.47
CA ASP A 423 3.51 -4.90 -18.68
C ASP A 423 2.65 -3.81 -19.33
N ILE A 424 1.88 -4.19 -20.35
CA ILE A 424 1.04 -3.24 -21.11
C ILE A 424 -0.09 -2.71 -20.23
N VAL A 425 -0.82 -3.60 -19.56
CA VAL A 425 -1.95 -3.22 -18.71
C VAL A 425 -1.47 -2.38 -17.54
N SER A 426 -0.47 -2.86 -16.78
CA SER A 426 0.09 -2.14 -15.62
C SER A 426 0.68 -0.77 -16.00
N THR A 427 1.34 -0.66 -17.15
CA THR A 427 1.88 0.63 -17.61
C THR A 427 0.77 1.64 -17.89
N VAL A 428 -0.32 1.19 -18.54
CA VAL A 428 -1.45 2.08 -18.88
C VAL A 428 -2.21 2.49 -17.63
N THR A 429 -2.47 1.56 -16.71
CA THR A 429 -3.18 1.84 -15.45
C THR A 429 -2.36 2.76 -14.55
N ALA A 430 -1.12 2.39 -14.23
CA ALA A 430 -0.24 3.20 -13.40
C ALA A 430 -0.06 4.61 -13.97
N PHE A 431 0.06 4.74 -15.30
CA PHE A 431 0.12 6.06 -15.93
C PHE A 431 -1.17 6.84 -15.75
N ALA A 432 -2.34 6.25 -16.00
CA ALA A 432 -3.62 6.93 -15.85
C ALA A 432 -3.89 7.35 -14.40
N ASP A 433 -3.54 6.49 -13.46
CA ASP A 433 -3.71 6.71 -12.02
C ASP A 433 -2.82 7.84 -11.53
N VAL A 434 -1.53 7.84 -11.86
CA VAL A 434 -0.64 8.95 -11.49
C VAL A 434 -1.08 10.25 -12.15
N MET A 435 -1.57 10.20 -13.40
CA MET A 435 -2.09 11.37 -14.09
C MET A 435 -3.33 11.95 -13.39
N TYR A 436 -4.21 11.09 -12.85
CA TYR A 436 -5.35 11.54 -12.09
C TYR A 436 -4.95 12.01 -10.68
N ALA A 437 -4.11 11.26 -9.97
CA ALA A 437 -3.59 11.60 -8.66
C ALA A 437 -2.84 12.94 -8.63
N GLN A 438 -2.01 13.22 -9.63
CA GLN A 438 -1.14 14.40 -9.65
C GLN A 438 -1.70 15.59 -10.44
N HIS A 439 -2.56 15.34 -11.43
CA HIS A 439 -3.06 16.39 -12.32
C HIS A 439 -4.59 16.48 -12.36
N ILE A 440 -5.30 15.57 -11.70
CA ILE A 440 -6.77 15.43 -11.70
C ILE A 440 -7.27 15.41 -13.16
N THR A 441 -6.55 14.69 -14.03
CA THR A 441 -6.93 14.52 -15.43
C THR A 441 -7.25 13.07 -15.70
N THR A 442 -8.47 12.80 -16.16
CA THR A 442 -8.84 11.49 -16.68
C THR A 442 -8.24 11.26 -18.07
N ILE A 443 -8.29 10.01 -18.58
CA ILE A 443 -7.81 9.66 -19.94
C ILE A 443 -8.37 10.61 -21.00
N GLY A 444 -9.69 10.84 -20.98
CA GLY A 444 -10.37 11.78 -21.87
C GLY A 444 -9.98 13.25 -21.66
N ALA A 445 -9.33 13.60 -20.54
CA ALA A 445 -8.92 14.96 -20.14
C ALA A 445 -7.39 15.17 -20.13
N TRP A 446 -6.59 14.18 -20.53
CA TRP A 446 -5.14 14.28 -20.64
C TRP A 446 -4.63 15.48 -21.45
N SER A 447 -3.60 16.15 -20.92
CA SER A 447 -3.03 17.37 -21.51
C SER A 447 -1.54 17.21 -21.81
N PRO A 448 -1.00 17.91 -22.83
CA PRO A 448 0.43 17.90 -23.13
C PRO A 448 1.31 18.36 -21.96
N GLN A 449 0.80 19.26 -21.12
CA GLN A 449 1.53 19.75 -19.94
C GLN A 449 1.70 18.65 -18.89
N ALA A 450 0.63 17.91 -18.59
CA ALA A 450 0.68 16.79 -17.66
C ALA A 450 1.62 15.68 -18.18
N PHE A 451 1.54 15.36 -19.48
CA PHE A 451 2.45 14.42 -20.15
C PHE A 451 3.93 14.84 -20.07
N ALA A 452 4.22 16.12 -20.34
CA ALA A 452 5.58 16.63 -20.25
C ALA A 452 6.10 16.66 -18.80
N SER A 453 5.21 16.90 -17.83
CA SER A 453 5.51 16.82 -16.39
C SER A 453 5.90 15.39 -16.01
N TYR A 454 5.06 14.41 -16.37
CA TYR A 454 5.28 12.99 -16.08
C TYR A 454 6.52 12.43 -16.79
N ARG A 455 6.75 12.78 -18.05
CA ARG A 455 7.97 12.36 -18.77
C ARG A 455 9.25 12.88 -18.12
N ARG A 456 9.24 14.14 -17.65
CA ARG A 456 10.39 14.72 -16.95
C ARG A 456 10.65 13.98 -15.64
N TRP A 457 9.60 13.51 -15.00
CA TRP A 457 9.66 12.67 -13.81
C TRP A 457 10.29 11.30 -14.12
N LEU A 458 9.89 10.62 -15.21
CA LEU A 458 10.50 9.34 -15.60
C LEU A 458 11.99 9.42 -16.00
N LEU A 459 12.40 10.50 -16.67
CA LEU A 459 13.77 10.66 -17.19
C LEU A 459 14.88 10.62 -16.13
N GLY A 460 14.54 10.83 -14.85
CA GLY A 460 15.48 10.77 -13.75
C GLY A 460 15.53 9.43 -13.03
N ARG A 461 14.71 8.44 -13.44
CA ARG A 461 14.35 7.28 -12.62
C ARG A 461 14.48 5.96 -13.33
N GLU A 462 13.92 5.90 -14.54
CA GLU A 462 13.98 4.70 -15.33
C GLU A 462 15.29 4.62 -16.10
N ASP A 463 15.81 3.41 -16.24
CA ASP A 463 16.86 3.18 -17.20
C ASP A 463 16.32 3.44 -18.63
N ARG A 464 17.25 3.55 -19.58
CA ARG A 464 16.92 3.96 -20.94
C ARG A 464 16.00 2.98 -21.66
N GLU A 465 16.09 1.69 -21.36
CA GLU A 465 15.30 0.63 -21.98
C GLU A 465 13.87 0.63 -21.42
N THR A 466 13.72 0.66 -20.09
CA THR A 466 12.41 0.76 -19.42
C THR A 466 11.67 2.04 -19.83
N LEU A 467 12.37 3.18 -19.87
CA LEU A 467 11.79 4.43 -20.37
C LEU A 467 11.35 4.33 -21.83
N ALA A 468 12.13 3.65 -22.68
CA ALA A 468 11.79 3.50 -24.09
C ALA A 468 10.55 2.62 -24.28
N LEU A 469 10.44 1.53 -23.52
CA LEU A 469 9.26 0.65 -23.51
C LEU A 469 8.02 1.42 -23.03
N PHE A 470 8.11 2.10 -21.88
CA PHE A 470 7.04 2.93 -21.34
C PHE A 470 6.54 3.96 -22.38
N VAL A 471 7.46 4.74 -22.95
CA VAL A 471 7.12 5.80 -23.92
C VAL A 471 6.43 5.20 -25.14
N GLU A 472 6.85 4.01 -25.56
CA GLU A 472 6.24 3.34 -26.69
C GLU A 472 4.84 2.82 -26.36
N ILE A 473 4.63 2.19 -25.19
CA ILE A 473 3.30 1.78 -24.74
C ILE A 473 2.35 2.97 -24.74
N ILE A 474 2.71 4.08 -24.09
CA ILE A 474 1.86 5.27 -24.02
C ILE A 474 1.61 5.88 -25.42
N ARG A 475 2.57 5.84 -26.34
CA ARG A 475 2.36 6.29 -27.73
C ARG A 475 1.34 5.43 -28.46
N ARG A 476 1.36 4.12 -28.25
CA ARG A 476 0.38 3.18 -28.82
C ARG A 476 -0.99 3.38 -28.19
N THR A 477 -1.06 3.62 -26.88
CA THR A 477 -2.31 4.04 -26.21
C THR A 477 -2.89 5.31 -26.82
N ILE A 478 -2.08 6.35 -27.05
CA ILE A 478 -2.55 7.60 -27.68
C ILE A 478 -3.05 7.35 -29.12
N ALA A 479 -2.36 6.50 -29.89
CA ALA A 479 -2.78 6.15 -31.25
C ALA A 479 -4.13 5.42 -31.24
N MET A 480 -4.29 4.44 -30.36
CA MET A 480 -5.55 3.72 -30.20
C MET A 480 -6.70 4.64 -29.79
N LEU A 481 -6.49 5.49 -28.79
CA LEU A 481 -7.48 6.46 -28.34
C LEU A 481 -7.82 7.53 -29.39
N TYR A 482 -6.93 7.77 -30.36
CA TYR A 482 -7.23 8.61 -31.52
C TYR A 482 -8.15 7.88 -32.51
N ASP A 483 -7.84 6.63 -32.84
CA ASP A 483 -8.61 5.83 -33.78
C ASP A 483 -10.02 5.50 -33.24
N GLU A 484 -10.17 5.38 -31.92
CA GLU A 484 -11.45 5.27 -31.22
C GLU A 484 -12.19 6.61 -31.04
N ALA A 485 -11.65 7.71 -31.59
CA ALA A 485 -12.19 9.07 -31.50
C ALA A 485 -12.29 9.67 -30.09
N THR A 486 -11.68 9.06 -29.07
CA THR A 486 -11.49 9.67 -27.74
C THR A 486 -10.63 10.93 -27.83
N PHE A 487 -9.62 10.93 -28.70
CA PHE A 487 -8.79 12.11 -28.98
C PHE A 487 -9.03 12.68 -30.36
N SER A 488 -8.99 14.01 -30.45
CA SER A 488 -8.84 14.68 -31.74
C SER A 488 -7.43 14.49 -32.29
N LYS A 489 -7.28 14.57 -33.61
CA LYS A 489 -5.98 14.47 -34.29
C LYS A 489 -4.92 15.45 -33.75
N ASP A 490 -5.34 16.69 -33.48
CA ASP A 490 -4.45 17.72 -32.93
C ASP A 490 -4.01 17.37 -31.50
N ARG A 491 -4.93 16.86 -30.68
CA ARG A 491 -4.62 16.45 -29.31
C ARG A 491 -3.69 15.26 -29.27
N ALA A 492 -4.00 14.20 -30.03
CA ALA A 492 -3.17 12.99 -30.10
C ALA A 492 -1.72 13.34 -30.52
N ARG A 493 -1.57 14.18 -31.56
CA ARG A 493 -0.26 14.68 -32.00
C ARG A 493 0.48 15.43 -30.88
N LYS A 494 -0.19 16.32 -30.15
CA LYS A 494 0.44 17.08 -29.06
C LYS A 494 0.84 16.20 -27.87
N LEU A 495 0.03 15.20 -27.53
CA LEU A 495 0.35 14.22 -26.48
C LEU A 495 1.56 13.35 -26.87
N GLN A 496 1.60 12.85 -28.12
CA GLN A 496 2.73 12.08 -28.64
C GLN A 496 4.04 12.88 -28.64
N LEU A 497 3.96 14.18 -28.97
CA LEU A 497 5.12 15.08 -28.87
C LEU A 497 5.53 15.30 -27.42
N ALA A 498 4.59 15.49 -26.50
CA ALA A 498 4.90 15.72 -25.08
C ALA A 498 5.59 14.52 -24.42
N ILE A 499 5.14 13.28 -24.72
CA ILE A 499 5.79 12.06 -24.21
C ILE A 499 7.06 11.69 -24.98
N GLY A 500 7.20 12.15 -26.23
CA GLY A 500 8.30 11.80 -27.11
C GLY A 500 9.47 12.77 -27.13
N ALA A 501 9.25 14.05 -26.81
CA ALA A 501 10.26 15.09 -26.96
C ALA A 501 11.37 14.92 -25.93
N THR A 502 12.61 14.68 -26.38
CA THR A 502 13.81 14.97 -25.57
C THR A 502 13.67 16.37 -25.00
N PRO A 503 13.91 16.60 -23.70
CA PRO A 503 13.81 17.93 -23.14
C PRO A 503 14.81 18.80 -23.88
N THR A 504 14.33 19.71 -24.73
CA THR A 504 15.14 20.86 -25.08
C THR A 504 15.32 21.59 -23.77
N VAL A 505 16.57 21.71 -23.32
CA VAL A 505 16.96 22.60 -22.22
C VAL A 505 16.82 24.04 -22.72
N ASP A 506 15.61 24.42 -23.10
CA ASP A 506 15.23 25.76 -23.50
C ASP A 506 14.12 26.18 -22.53
N GLY A 507 14.54 26.97 -21.54
CA GLY A 507 13.65 27.51 -20.53
C GLY A 507 13.98 27.10 -19.09
N GLN A 508 15.26 27.07 -18.71
CA GLN A 508 15.56 27.73 -17.43
C GLN A 508 15.06 29.16 -17.58
N GLY A 509 13.85 29.43 -17.09
CA GLY A 509 13.48 30.77 -16.73
C GLY A 509 14.53 31.23 -15.73
N HIS A 510 15.55 31.92 -16.21
CA HIS A 510 16.33 32.81 -15.38
C HIS A 510 15.31 33.77 -14.77
N GLY A 511 14.83 33.44 -13.57
CA GLY A 511 14.28 34.44 -12.69
C GLY A 511 15.32 35.55 -12.68
N GLN A 512 14.96 36.72 -13.20
CA GLN A 512 15.87 37.86 -13.18
C GLN A 512 16.27 38.05 -11.73
N VAL A 513 17.50 37.65 -11.38
CA VAL A 513 18.13 37.98 -10.12
C VAL A 513 18.40 39.47 -10.21
N ILE A 514 17.41 40.26 -9.85
CA ILE A 514 17.54 41.70 -9.68
C ILE A 514 18.46 41.86 -8.47
N SER A 515 19.65 42.43 -8.66
CA SER A 515 20.56 42.67 -7.54
C SER A 515 19.85 43.50 -6.47
N LEU A 516 20.21 43.29 -5.21
CA LEU A 516 19.64 44.02 -4.06
C LEU A 516 19.65 45.54 -4.27
N ASP A 517 20.63 46.06 -5.01
CA ASP A 517 20.73 47.48 -5.38
C ASP A 517 19.73 47.90 -6.46
N GLN A 518 19.46 47.04 -7.45
CA GLN A 518 18.39 47.29 -8.43
C GLN A 518 16.99 47.18 -7.78
N GLY A 519 16.82 46.30 -6.79
CA GLY A 519 15.61 46.21 -5.97
C GLY A 519 15.35 47.48 -5.15
N LYS A 520 16.38 48.00 -4.47
CA LYS A 520 16.29 49.26 -3.69
C LYS A 520 15.96 50.47 -4.57
N ARG A 521 16.54 50.57 -5.78
CA ARG A 521 16.24 51.67 -6.72
C ARG A 521 14.80 51.64 -7.23
N ARG A 522 14.23 50.45 -7.46
CA ARG A 522 12.82 50.32 -7.90
C ARG A 522 11.83 50.67 -6.79
N LEU A 523 12.14 50.32 -5.54
CA LEU A 523 11.33 50.71 -4.37
C LEU A 523 11.37 52.22 -4.11
N ALA A 524 12.54 52.85 -4.21
CA ALA A 524 12.68 54.31 -4.07
C ALA A 524 11.91 55.10 -5.14
N LYS A 525 11.78 54.55 -6.36
CA LYS A 525 11.02 55.18 -7.46
C LYS A 525 9.50 55.03 -7.31
N LYS A 526 9.05 54.02 -6.54
CA LYS A 526 7.63 53.75 -6.28
C LYS A 526 7.06 54.60 -5.13
N GLN A 527 7.90 55.15 -4.26
CA GLN A 527 7.51 56.07 -3.18
C GLN A 527 7.49 57.56 -3.60
N ARG A 528 7.84 57.87 -4.85
CA ARG A 528 7.80 59.24 -5.42
C ARG A 528 6.71 59.42 -6.49
N ARG A 529 5.85 58.42 -6.66
CA ARG A 529 4.56 58.53 -7.34
C ARG A 529 3.49 58.36 -6.27
#